data_AF-A0A1G2KQA9-F1
#
_entry.id   AF-A0A1G2KQA9-F1
#
_cell.length_a   1.000
_cell.length_b   1.000
_cell.length_c   1.000
_cell.angle_alpha   90.00
_cell.angle_beta   90.00
_cell.angle_gamma   90.00
#
_symmetry.space_group_name_H-M   'P 1'
#
loop_
_entity.id
_entity.type
_entity.pdbx_description
1 polymer ?
#
loop_
_entity_poly.entity_id
_entity_poly.type
_entity_poly.pdbx_seq_one_letter_code
_entity_poly.pdbx_strand_id
1 'polypeptide(L)'
;MCLSFINVYVFFAAPWMRAQFYAAWPRYQQDSVYRQRLTIMGFTYAFDAFLACKASREYVLRLRLADEPALKWRLRFLPWSIPIPDIFETVVRSGMFGESSGRDA
;
A
#
# COMPACT_ATOMS: atom_id res chain seq x y z
N MET A 1 -16.70 1.22 12.50
CA MET A 1 -15.39 0.81 13.07
C MET A 1 -15.02 -0.65 12.79
N CYS A 2 -15.96 -1.59 12.62
CA CYS A 2 -15.61 -3.02 12.36
C CYS A 2 -15.33 -3.39 10.88
N LEU A 3 -15.80 -2.61 9.90
CA LEU A 3 -15.57 -2.85 8.46
C LEU A 3 -14.13 -2.54 8.00
N SER A 4 -13.39 -1.71 8.74
CA SER A 4 -12.02 -1.33 8.41
C SER A 4 -11.03 -2.47 8.64
N PHE A 5 -11.22 -3.26 9.71
CA PHE A 5 -10.33 -4.38 10.04
C PHE A 5 -10.46 -5.56 9.07
N ILE A 6 -11.68 -5.90 8.63
CA ILE A 6 -11.90 -6.98 7.65
C ILE A 6 -11.28 -6.62 6.29
N ASN A 7 -11.38 -5.37 5.88
CA ASN A 7 -10.76 -4.90 4.65
C ASN A 7 -9.22 -4.98 4.71
N VAL A 8 -8.62 -4.63 5.84
CA VAL A 8 -7.16 -4.79 6.07
C VAL A 8 -6.76 -6.26 6.07
N TYR A 9 -7.54 -7.14 6.72
CA TYR A 9 -7.23 -8.58 6.79
C TYR A 9 -7.33 -9.28 5.42
N VAL A 10 -8.35 -8.96 4.62
CA VAL A 10 -8.50 -9.45 3.25
C VAL A 10 -7.41 -8.86 2.34
N PHE A 11 -6.95 -7.64 2.61
CA PHE A 11 -5.82 -7.02 1.91
C PHE A 11 -4.50 -7.78 2.11
N PHE A 12 -4.28 -8.33 3.31
CA PHE A 12 -3.09 -9.11 3.64
C PHE A 12 -3.21 -10.62 3.28
N ALA A 13 -4.43 -11.16 3.16
CA ALA A 13 -4.66 -12.59 2.92
C ALA A 13 -4.43 -13.05 1.47
N ALA A 14 -4.43 -12.15 0.48
CA ALA A 14 -4.19 -12.49 -0.92
C ALA A 14 -2.80 -12.02 -1.36
N PRO A 15 -1.82 -12.92 -1.57
CA PRO A 15 -0.46 -12.58 -2.00
C PRO A 15 -0.44 -11.69 -3.25
N TRP A 16 -1.39 -11.88 -4.17
CA TRP A 16 -1.53 -11.11 -5.39
C TRP A 16 -2.00 -9.68 -5.16
N MET A 17 -2.95 -9.44 -4.25
CA MET A 17 -3.38 -8.07 -3.94
C MET A 17 -2.26 -7.29 -3.27
N ARG A 18 -1.55 -7.94 -2.34
CA ARG A 18 -0.35 -7.40 -1.69
C ARG A 18 0.75 -7.07 -2.72
N ALA A 19 1.04 -7.99 -3.63
CA ALA A 19 2.04 -7.79 -4.67
C ALA A 19 1.68 -6.65 -5.62
N GLN A 20 0.40 -6.52 -6.02
CA GLN A 20 -0.06 -5.39 -6.82
C GLN A 20 0.09 -4.06 -6.08
N PHE A 21 -0.21 -4.03 -4.78
CA PHE A 21 0.00 -2.84 -3.96
C PHE A 21 1.49 -2.48 -3.87
N TYR A 22 2.36 -3.45 -3.61
CA TYR A 22 3.82 -3.26 -3.54
C TYR A 22 4.39 -2.77 -4.86
N ALA A 23 3.92 -3.31 -5.97
CA ALA A 23 4.29 -2.86 -7.30
C ALA A 23 3.82 -1.43 -7.60
N ALA A 24 2.62 -1.06 -7.17
CA ALA A 24 2.04 0.26 -7.45
C ALA A 24 2.63 1.36 -6.55
N TRP A 25 3.01 1.03 -5.31
CA TRP A 25 3.41 2.00 -4.30
C TRP A 25 4.58 2.93 -4.71
N PRO A 26 5.72 2.44 -5.26
CA PRO A 26 6.83 3.32 -5.65
C PRO A 26 6.44 4.36 -6.69
N ARG A 27 5.55 3.98 -7.62
CA ARG A 27 5.08 4.91 -8.66
C ARG A 27 4.07 5.91 -8.09
N TYR A 28 3.25 5.50 -7.11
CA TYR A 28 2.33 6.40 -6.41
C TYR A 28 3.07 7.51 -5.66
N GLN A 29 4.24 7.22 -5.07
CA GLN A 29 5.05 8.23 -4.39
C GLN A 29 5.55 9.36 -5.30
N GLN A 30 5.56 9.12 -6.62
CA GLN A 30 5.97 10.09 -7.63
C GLN A 30 4.79 10.92 -8.14
N ASP A 31 3.55 10.55 -7.82
CA ASP A 31 2.34 11.25 -8.20
C ASP A 31 2.20 12.58 -7.42
N SER A 32 1.77 13.64 -8.11
CA SER A 32 1.50 14.94 -7.49
C SER A 32 0.42 14.84 -6.42
N VAL A 33 -0.57 13.95 -6.61
CA VAL A 33 -1.66 13.72 -5.66
C VAL A 33 -1.14 13.14 -4.34
N TYR A 34 -0.17 12.22 -4.40
CA TYR A 34 0.46 11.69 -3.19
C TYR A 34 1.21 12.79 -2.44
N ARG A 35 2.05 13.57 -3.15
CA ARG A 35 2.82 14.67 -2.54
C ARG A 35 1.90 15.69 -1.89
N GLN A 36 0.80 16.05 -2.55
CA GLN A 36 -0.18 16.98 -2.01
C GLN A 36 -0.85 16.42 -0.74
N ARG A 37 -1.25 15.15 -0.74
CA ARG A 37 -1.82 14.49 0.45
C ARG A 37 -0.82 14.39 1.60
N LEU A 38 0.43 14.06 1.28
CA LEU A 38 1.51 13.97 2.25
C LEU A 38 1.77 15.33 2.93
N THR A 39 1.82 16.41 2.14
CA THR A 39 2.08 17.76 2.66
C THR A 39 0.92 18.29 3.52
N ILE A 40 -0.33 18.03 3.13
CA ILE A 40 -1.51 18.62 3.80
C ILE A 40 -1.97 17.79 4.99
N MET A 41 -2.03 16.47 4.83
CA MET A 41 -2.70 15.55 5.78
C MET A 41 -1.72 14.57 6.44
N GLY A 42 -0.47 14.55 6.01
CA GLY A 42 0.55 13.64 6.52
C GLY A 42 0.50 12.24 5.90
N PHE A 43 1.44 11.42 6.35
CA PHE A 43 1.72 10.12 5.75
C PHE A 43 0.59 9.10 5.93
N THR A 44 0.03 8.99 7.14
CA THR A 44 -1.05 8.04 7.47
C THR A 44 -2.26 8.24 6.57
N TYR A 45 -2.69 9.50 6.41
CA TYR A 45 -3.81 9.81 5.52
C TYR A 45 -3.51 9.49 4.06
N ALA A 46 -2.31 9.83 3.57
CA ALA A 46 -1.90 9.50 2.20
C ALA A 46 -1.86 7.99 1.95
N PHE A 47 -1.39 7.21 2.92
CA PHE A 47 -1.36 5.75 2.88
C PHE A 47 -2.77 5.15 2.90
N ASP A 48 -3.64 5.60 3.82
CA ASP A 48 -5.03 5.15 3.91
C ASP A 48 -5.84 5.51 2.66
N ALA A 49 -5.62 6.71 2.11
CA ALA A 49 -6.28 7.14 0.88
C ALA A 49 -5.87 6.28 -0.32
N PHE A 50 -4.62 5.79 -0.35
CA PHE A 50 -4.17 4.84 -1.36
C PHE A 50 -4.72 3.42 -1.13
N LEU A 51 -4.85 3.00 0.14
CA LEU A 51 -5.51 1.74 0.50
C LEU A 51 -7.01 1.75 0.16
N ALA A 52 -7.69 2.88 0.32
CA ALA A 52 -9.12 3.00 0.03
C ALA A 52 -9.40 3.13 -1.48
N CYS A 53 -8.53 3.82 -2.22
CA CYS A 53 -8.80 4.15 -3.62
C CYS A 53 -8.31 3.06 -4.60
N LYS A 54 -9.17 2.09 -4.91
CA LYS A 54 -8.90 1.05 -5.93
C LYS A 54 -8.53 1.63 -7.30
N ALA A 55 -9.25 2.64 -7.78
CA ALA A 55 -9.02 3.25 -9.08
C ALA A 55 -7.61 3.88 -9.21
N SER A 56 -7.16 4.59 -8.18
CA SER A 56 -5.81 5.19 -8.16
C SER A 56 -4.73 4.11 -8.18
N ARG A 57 -4.89 3.02 -7.40
CA ARG A 57 -3.96 1.88 -7.43
C ARG A 57 -3.87 1.24 -8.81
N GLU A 58 -5.01 0.97 -9.44
CA GLU A 58 -5.04 0.35 -10.76
C GLU A 58 -4.41 1.24 -11.83
N TYR A 59 -4.68 2.55 -11.77
CA TYR A 59 -4.08 3.53 -12.68
C TYR A 59 -2.54 3.53 -12.55
N VAL A 60 -2.04 3.68 -11.32
CA VAL A 60 -0.61 3.73 -11.04
C VAL A 60 0.06 2.39 -11.36
N LEU A 61 -0.60 1.27 -11.08
CA LEU A 61 -0.11 -0.06 -11.44
C LEU A 61 0.00 -0.21 -12.96
N ARG A 62 -0.98 0.25 -13.74
CA ARG A 62 -0.92 0.22 -15.21
C ARG A 62 0.25 1.02 -15.74
N LEU A 63 0.50 2.22 -15.20
CA LEU A 63 1.67 3.02 -15.56
C LEU A 63 2.96 2.26 -15.25
N ARG A 64 3.07 1.69 -14.05
CA ARG A 64 4.27 0.91 -13.67
C ARG A 64 4.49 -0.31 -14.57
N LEU A 65 3.42 -0.97 -15.00
CA LEU A 65 3.50 -2.11 -15.92
C LEU A 65 3.85 -1.70 -17.35
N ALA A 66 3.53 -0.46 -17.75
CA ALA A 66 4.00 0.09 -19.02
C ALA A 66 5.51 0.39 -18.94
N ASP A 67 5.98 0.94 -17.82
CA ASP A 67 7.40 1.22 -17.58
C ASP A 67 8.23 -0.07 -17.46
N GLU A 68 7.69 -1.12 -16.82
CA GLU A 68 8.36 -2.39 -16.58
C GLU A 68 7.45 -3.59 -16.95
N PRO A 69 7.39 -4.00 -18.24
CA PRO A 69 6.47 -5.05 -18.70
C PRO A 69 6.73 -6.42 -18.05
N ALA A 70 7.98 -6.73 -17.71
CA ALA A 70 8.37 -7.98 -17.05
C ALA A 70 7.70 -8.13 -15.67
N LEU A 71 7.38 -7.02 -15.01
CA LEU A 71 6.68 -7.00 -13.72
C LEU A 71 5.29 -7.66 -13.81
N LYS A 72 4.63 -7.60 -14.97
CA LYS A 72 3.34 -8.25 -15.20
C LYS A 72 3.44 -9.76 -14.99
N TRP A 73 4.51 -10.38 -15.48
CA TRP A 73 4.74 -11.82 -15.35
C TRP A 73 5.08 -12.21 -13.93
N ARG A 74 5.90 -11.39 -13.25
CA ARG A 74 6.22 -11.57 -11.84
C ARG A 74 4.97 -11.48 -10.97
N LEU A 75 4.11 -10.48 -11.20
CA LEU A 75 2.84 -10.35 -10.48
C LEU A 75 1.89 -11.53 -10.73
N ARG A 76 1.90 -12.10 -11.93
CA ARG A 76 1.02 -13.22 -12.28
C ARG A 76 1.48 -14.54 -11.67
N PHE A 77 2.77 -14.85 -11.77
CA PHE A 77 3.30 -16.17 -11.44
C PHE A 77 4.08 -16.23 -10.12
N LEU A 78 4.64 -15.11 -9.66
CA LEU A 78 5.55 -15.04 -8.51
C LEU A 78 5.27 -13.80 -7.65
N PRO A 79 4.06 -13.65 -7.08
CA PRO A 79 3.69 -12.44 -6.32
C PRO A 79 4.56 -12.22 -5.07
N TRP A 80 5.09 -13.27 -4.47
CA TRP A 80 6.07 -13.23 -3.37
C TRP A 80 7.44 -12.70 -3.77
N SER A 81 7.77 -12.64 -5.06
CA SER A 81 9.02 -12.06 -5.56
C SER A 81 9.01 -10.53 -5.62
N ILE A 82 7.86 -9.90 -5.37
CA ILE A 82 7.74 -8.45 -5.39
C ILE A 82 8.29 -7.90 -4.07
N PRO A 83 9.30 -7.01 -4.12
CA PRO A 83 9.92 -6.48 -2.92
C PRO A 83 8.90 -5.70 -2.09
N ILE A 84 8.98 -5.89 -0.77
CA ILE A 84 8.23 -5.10 0.19
C ILE A 84 8.76 -3.66 0.10
N PRO A 85 7.92 -2.64 -0.13
CA PRO A 85 8.39 -1.26 -0.15
C PRO A 85 8.88 -0.84 1.25
N ASP A 86 9.98 -0.12 1.31
CA ASP A 86 10.64 0.35 2.56
C ASP A 86 9.68 1.05 3.52
N ILE A 87 8.61 1.66 2.98
CA ILE A 87 7.58 2.33 3.76
C ILE A 87 6.88 1.41 4.76
N PHE A 88 6.79 0.10 4.48
CA PHE A 88 6.13 -0.84 5.38
C PHE A 88 6.92 -1.05 6.65
N GLU A 89 8.25 -0.99 6.60
CA GLU A 89 9.05 -1.01 7.83
C GLU A 89 8.77 0.23 8.67
N THR A 90 8.62 1.40 8.04
CA THR A 90 8.26 2.65 8.71
C THR A 90 6.88 2.56 9.35
N VAL A 91 5.88 2.04 8.64
CA VAL A 91 4.49 1.84 9.14
C VAL A 91 4.44 0.88 10.33
N VAL A 92 5.21 -0.22 10.25
CA VAL A 92 5.28 -1.23 11.31
C VAL A 92 5.98 -0.66 12.55
N ARG A 93 7.10 0.06 12.37
CA ARG A 93 7.83 0.70 13.47
C ARG A 93 7.06 1.86 14.11
N SER A 94 6.23 2.56 13.35
CA SER A 94 5.43 3.68 13.86
C SER A 94 4.17 3.24 14.63
N GLY A 95 4.01 1.95 14.93
CA GLY A 95 2.87 1.46 15.73
C GLY A 95 1.50 1.54 15.05
N MET A 96 1.42 1.83 13.73
CA MET A 96 0.12 1.95 13.03
C MET A 96 -0.68 0.63 12.95
N PHE A 97 -0.08 -0.48 13.39
CA PHE A 97 -0.75 -1.78 13.55
C PHE A 97 -0.91 -2.22 15.02
N GLY A 98 -0.52 -1.40 16.00
CA GLY A 98 -0.51 -1.82 17.39
C GLY A 98 -0.41 -0.67 18.39
N GLU A 99 -1.50 0.08 18.57
CA GLU A 99 -1.82 0.68 19.86
C GLU A 99 -3.32 0.47 20.17
N SER A 100 -3.64 -0.77 20.47
CA SER A 100 -4.71 -1.11 21.42
C SER A 100 -4.12 -2.09 22.43
N SER A 101 -3.25 -1.61 23.31
CA SER A 101 -2.87 -2.34 24.51
C SER A 101 -2.69 -1.35 25.64
N GLY A 102 -3.45 -1.56 26.71
CA GLY A 102 -3.66 -0.61 27.78
C GLY A 102 -2.38 -0.09 28.44
N ARG A 103 -2.40 1.21 28.72
CA ARG A 103 -1.72 1.78 29.88
C ARG A 103 -2.76 2.54 30.68
N ASP A 104 -3.56 1.77 31.42
CA ASP A 104 -3.90 2.16 32.77
C ASP A 104 -2.65 1.90 33.62
N ALA A 105 -1.96 2.96 34.02
CA ALA A 105 -1.06 3.01 35.17
C ALA A 105 -0.89 4.47 35.60
#